data_AF-A0A1G0ZQI7-F1
#
_entry.id   AF-A0A1G0ZQI7-F1
#
_cell.length_a   1.000
_cell.length_b   1.000
_cell.length_c   1.000
_cell.angle_alpha   90.00
_cell.angle_beta   90.00
_cell.angle_gamma   90.00
#
_symmetry.space_group_name_H-M   'P 1'
#
loop_
_entity.id
_entity.type
_entity.pdbx_description
1 polymer ?
#
loop_
_entity_poly.entity_id
_entity_poly.type
_entity_poly.pdbx_seq_one_letter_code
_entity_poly.pdbx_strand_id
1 'polypeptide(L)' 'MIEVRMKKGEQIDRALRRLKKKLDKEGVLKEIRNRRHYEKPSEKRRRAERRPKMSSYTTSSSGFSGGSSGGGYSSRD' A
#
# COMPACT_ATOMS: atom_id res chain seq x y z
N MET A 1 -7.79 19.00 7.09
CA MET A 1 -7.85 20.07 6.05
C MET A 1 -6.52 20.05 5.32
N ILE A 2 -6.54 19.76 4.02
CA ILE A 2 -5.31 19.53 3.25
C ILE A 2 -4.77 20.87 2.77
N GLU A 3 -3.64 21.31 3.33
CA GLU A 3 -2.93 22.51 2.88
C GLU A 3 -1.56 22.18 2.27
N VAL A 4 -1.20 22.88 1.19
CA VAL A 4 0.13 22.85 0.58
C VAL A 4 0.64 24.28 0.51
N ARG A 5 1.60 24.61 1.38
CA ARG A 5 2.25 25.93 1.37
C ARG A 5 3.31 25.96 0.27
N MET A 6 3.19 26.93 -0.63
CA MET A 6 4.18 27.17 -1.69
C MET A 6 5.26 28.13 -1.22
N LYS A 7 6.50 27.92 -1.67
CA LYS A 7 7.60 28.89 -1.49
C LYS A 7 7.71 29.80 -2.72
N LYS A 8 8.12 31.06 -2.54
CA LYS A 8 8.39 32.00 -3.65
C LYS A 8 9.47 31.39 -4.56
N GLY A 9 9.12 31.16 -5.83
CA GLY A 9 10.00 30.54 -6.84
C GLY A 9 9.68 29.09 -7.20
N GLU A 10 8.67 28.46 -6.57
CA GLU A 10 8.20 27.14 -7.02
C GLU A 10 7.27 27.23 -8.23
N GLN A 11 7.51 26.36 -9.22
CA GLN A 11 6.58 26.13 -10.31
C GLN A 11 5.25 25.58 -9.78
N ILE A 12 4.14 26.18 -10.20
CA ILE A 12 2.76 25.84 -9.79
C ILE A 12 2.47 24.35 -9.98
N ASP A 13 2.96 23.75 -11.05
CA ASP A 13 2.79 22.32 -11.34
C ASP A 13 3.33 21.39 -10.24
N ARG A 14 4.44 21.77 -9.59
CA ARG A 14 5.01 20.98 -8.48
C ARG A 14 4.14 21.06 -7.23
N ALA A 15 3.47 22.19 -6.99
CA ALA A 15 2.53 22.33 -5.89
C ALA A 15 1.26 21.50 -6.14
N LEU A 16 0.71 21.54 -7.36
CA LEU A 16 -0.45 20.73 -7.76
C LEU A 16 -0.17 19.23 -7.64
N ARG A 17 1.02 18.78 -8.08
CA ARG A 17 1.44 17.37 -7.91
C ARG A 17 1.51 16.94 -6.45
N ARG A 18 2.04 17.80 -5.56
CA ARG A 18 2.10 17.51 -4.12
C ARG A 18 0.71 17.48 -3.49
N LEU A 19 -0.17 18.39 -3.89
CA LEU A 19 -1.56 18.41 -3.42
C LEU A 19 -2.29 17.13 -3.82
N LYS A 20 -2.20 16.72 -5.09
CA LYS A 20 -2.78 15.46 -5.58
C LYS A 20 -2.27 14.26 -4.79
N LYS A 21 -0.95 14.16 -4.57
CA LYS A 21 -0.35 13.09 -3.75
C LYS A 21 -0.87 13.10 -2.30
N LYS A 22 -1.04 14.27 -1.68
CA LYS A 22 -1.62 14.36 -0.31
C LYS A 22 -3.07 13.89 -0.29
N LEU A 23 -3.88 14.29 -1.26
CA LEU A 23 -5.28 13.85 -1.42
C LEU A 23 -5.39 12.32 -1.59
N ASP A 24 -4.52 11.75 -2.41
CA ASP A 24 -4.46 10.31 -2.65
C ASP A 24 -3.99 9.55 -1.40
N LYS A 25 -3.00 10.10 -0.68
CA LYS A 25 -2.46 9.51 0.57
C LYS A 25 -3.49 9.49 1.70
N GLU A 26 -4.23 10.58 1.86
CA GLU A 26 -5.33 10.63 2.84
C GLU A 26 -6.53 9.77 2.42
N GLY A 27 -6.59 9.34 1.16
CA GLY A 27 -7.65 8.44 0.70
C GLY A 27 -9.03 9.08 0.68
N VAL A 28 -9.13 10.42 0.72
CA VAL A 28 -10.40 11.18 0.81
C VAL A 28 -11.37 10.76 -0.29
N LEU A 29 -10.89 10.58 -1.52
CA LEU A 29 -11.72 10.11 -2.63
C LEU A 29 -12.26 8.69 -2.42
N LYS A 30 -11.47 7.82 -1.80
CA LYS A 30 -11.86 6.45 -1.46
C LYS A 30 -12.90 6.46 -0.34
N GLU A 31 -12.73 7.33 0.66
CA GLU A 31 -13.71 7.50 1.72
C GLU A 31 -15.04 8.00 1.20
N ILE A 32 -15.04 9.05 0.35
CA ILE A 32 -16.26 9.56 -0.27
C ILE A 32 -16.97 8.44 -1.03
N ARG A 33 -16.26 7.66 -1.85
CA ARG A 33 -16.85 6.52 -2.58
C ARG A 33 -17.44 5.46 -1.64
N ASN A 34 -16.76 5.15 -0.55
CA ASN A 34 -17.23 4.16 0.43
C ASN A 34 -18.42 4.68 1.26
N ARG A 35 -18.54 6.00 1.47
CA ARG A 35 -19.63 6.62 2.24
C ARG A 35 -20.86 6.96 1.40
N ARG A 36 -20.80 6.87 0.07
CA ARG A 36 -21.94 7.16 -0.83
C ARG A 36 -23.15 6.27 -0.59
N HIS A 37 -22.96 5.06 -0.09
CA HIS A 37 -24.01 4.11 0.23
C HIS A 37 -23.72 3.45 1.57
N TYR A 38 -24.77 3.04 2.29
CA TYR A 38 -24.61 2.25 3.50
C TYR A 38 -24.03 0.87 3.15
N GLU A 39 -22.87 0.55 3.73
CA GLU A 39 -22.27 -0.77 3.65
C GLU A 39 -22.52 -1.51 4.97
N LYS A 40 -23.08 -2.72 4.89
CA LYS A 40 -23.26 -3.57 6.08
C LYS A 40 -21.91 -3.87 6.73
N PRO A 41 -21.84 -3.96 8.07
CA PRO A 41 -20.57 -4.18 8.78
C PRO A 41 -19.86 -5.48 8.38
N SER A 42 -20.60 -6.53 8.01
CA SER A 42 -20.07 -7.78 7.48
C SER A 42 -19.34 -7.61 6.13
N GLU A 43 -19.92 -6.82 5.22
CA GLU A 43 -19.36 -6.51 3.90
C GLU A 43 -18.06 -5.70 4.04
N LYS A 44 -18.04 -4.74 4.96
CA LYS A 44 -16.86 -3.94 5.29
C LYS A 44 -15.69 -4.82 5.78
N ARG A 45 -15.97 -5.80 6.64
CA ARG A 45 -14.98 -6.77 7.13
C ARG A 45 -14.44 -7.65 6.00
N ARG A 46 -15.33 -8.23 5.18
CA ARG A 46 -14.95 -9.06 4.03
C ARG A 46 -14.08 -8.29 3.02
N ARG A 47 -14.40 -7.02 2.76
CA ARG A 47 -13.59 -6.14 1.91
C ARG A 47 -12.21 -5.86 2.50
N ALA A 48 -12.10 -5.71 3.82
CA ALA A 48 -10.82 -5.48 4.49
C ALA A 48 -9.91 -6.72 4.44
N GLU A 49 -10.47 -7.92 4.60
CA GLU A 49 -9.76 -9.21 4.52
C GLU A 49 -9.28 -9.53 3.10
N ARG A 50 -10.10 -9.19 2.09
CA ARG A 50 -9.73 -9.34 0.66
C ARG A 50 -8.69 -8.34 0.18
N ARG A 51 -8.47 -7.23 0.89
CA ARG A 51 -7.40 -6.30 0.51
C ARG A 51 -6.07 -7.00 0.78
N PRO A 52 -5.22 -7.19 -0.23
CA PRO A 52 -3.89 -7.75 -0.01
C PRO A 52 -3.19 -6.86 1.02
N LYS A 53 -2.89 -7.42 2.19
CA LYS A 53 -2.02 -6.77 3.17
C LYS A 53 -0.66 -6.74 2.48
N MET A 54 -0.19 -5.55 2.14
CA MET A 54 1.11 -5.40 1.49
C MET A 54 2.13 -6.09 2.39
N SER A 55 2.65 -7.21 1.90
CA SER A 55 3.50 -8.07 2.71
C SER A 55 4.81 -7.35 2.99
N SER A 56 5.25 -7.39 4.24
CA SER A 56 6.46 -6.78 4.78
C SER A 56 7.75 -7.45 4.31
N TYR A 57 7.83 -7.94 3.06
CA TYR A 57 9.01 -8.63 2.55
C TYR A 57 10.14 -7.71 2.09
N THR A 58 10.04 -6.39 2.32
CA THR A 58 11.17 -5.47 2.11
C THR A 58 11.85 -5.19 3.45
N THR A 59 12.53 -6.18 3.99
CA THR A 59 13.68 -5.98 4.88
C THR A 59 14.76 -6.92 4.38
N SER A 60 15.91 -6.33 4.04
CA SER A 60 17.16 -6.93 3.56
C SER A 60 17.12 -7.76 2.27
N SER A 61 17.11 -7.08 1.12
CA SER A 61 17.83 -7.56 -0.06
C SER A 61 19.32 -7.23 0.10
N SER A 62 20.06 -8.07 0.81
CA SER A 62 21.52 -8.14 0.70
C SER A 62 21.99 -9.54 1.11
N GLY A 63 22.22 -10.39 0.12
CA GLY A 63 23.08 -11.58 0.27
C GLY A 63 22.37 -12.91 0.51
N PHE A 64 21.79 -13.50 -0.54
CA PHE A 64 21.75 -14.95 -0.64
C PHE A 64 22.12 -15.38 -2.07
N SER A 65 23.41 -15.37 -2.34
CA SER A 65 24.05 -16.10 -3.43
C SER A 65 24.99 -17.12 -2.79
N GLY A 66 24.53 -18.35 -2.64
CA GLY A 66 25.34 -19.42 -2.05
C GLY A 66 24.54 -20.70 -1.93
N GLY A 67 24.75 -21.62 -2.87
CA GLY A 67 24.15 -22.95 -2.82
C GLY A 67 24.67 -23.79 -1.65
N SER A 68 23.92 -24.82 -1.29
CA SER A 68 24.46 -26.05 -0.69
C SER A 68 23.46 -27.18 -0.87
N SER A 69 23.93 -28.19 -1.58
CA SER A 69 23.48 -29.57 -1.68
C SER A 69 22.96 -30.19 -0.39
N GLY A 70 21.99 -31.10 -0.51
CA GLY A 70 21.87 -32.28 0.36
C GLY A 70 20.52 -32.47 1.04
N GLY A 71 19.91 -33.64 0.82
CA GLY A 71 18.80 -34.12 1.64
C GLY A 71 17.80 -34.97 0.88
N GLY A 72 18.18 -36.20 0.53
CA GLY A 72 17.29 -37.17 -0.11
C GLY A 72 16.11 -37.54 0.79
N TYR A 73 14.92 -37.63 0.20
CA TYR A 73 13.81 -38.35 0.82
C TYR A 73 14.04 -39.83 0.57
N SER A 74 14.41 -40.54 1.63
CA SER A 74 14.41 -42.00 1.67
C SER A 74 12.98 -42.50 1.55
N SER A 75 12.75 -43.37 0.57
CA SER A 75 11.63 -44.30 0.52
C SER A 75 11.38 -44.93 1.90
N ARG A 76 10.13 -44.91 2.36
CA ARG A 76 9.57 -45.92 3.26
C ARG A 76 8.09 -46.13 2.93
N ASP A 77 7.83 -47.35 2.47
CA ASP A 77 6.66 -48.23 2.61
C ASP A 77 5.26 -47.68 2.35
#